data_AF-F5T0X8-F1
#
_entry.id   AF-F5T0X8-F1
#
_cell.length_a   1.000
_cell.length_b   1.000
_cell.length_c   1.000
_cell.angle_alpha   90.00
_cell.angle_beta   90.00
_cell.angle_gamma   90.00
#
_symmetry.space_group_name_H-M   'P 1'
#
loop_
_entity.id
_entity.type
_entity.pdbx_description
1 polymer ?
#
loop_
_entity_poly.entity_id
_entity_poly.type
_entity_poly.pdbx_seq_one_letter_code
_entity_poly.pdbx_strand_id
1 'polypeptide(L)'
;MKQQGFTLVELLIVLMVMAIIAVALLPTAIRSMDSYRVIATVEEMKAIAGFAELARQLPGGDQFNNSTTKAVASFLESYDVTNIGMSSTSDKKNHWSESYLITTTGKAAQVTTTVPLKGINPFEVIAKSSGTGTSLTYTHRVSPDNYTRLMHVRGNKHILYLE
;
A
#
# COMPACT_ATOMS: atom_id res chain seq x y z
N MET A 1 -48.26 10.12 35.13
CA MET A 1 -47.72 9.65 33.84
C MET A 1 -47.29 8.20 34.02
N LYS A 2 -47.96 7.23 33.37
CA LYS A 2 -47.59 5.81 33.47
C LYS A 2 -46.43 5.55 32.52
N GLN A 3 -45.26 5.19 33.05
CA GLN A 3 -44.20 4.57 32.25
C GLN A 3 -44.63 3.13 31.96
N GLN A 4 -45.02 2.85 30.72
CA GLN A 4 -45.18 1.47 30.26
C GLN A 4 -43.79 0.84 30.17
N GLY A 5 -43.51 -0.15 31.01
CA GLY A 5 -42.31 -0.95 30.91
C GLY A 5 -42.38 -1.89 29.70
N PHE A 6 -41.22 -2.15 29.09
CA PHE A 6 -41.08 -3.12 28.00
C PHE A 6 -41.52 -4.51 28.45
N THR A 7 -42.36 -5.17 27.65
CA THR A 7 -42.73 -6.57 27.90
C THR A 7 -41.58 -7.49 27.48
N LEU A 8 -41.51 -8.67 28.11
CA LEU A 8 -40.52 -9.71 27.75
C LEU A 8 -40.68 -10.14 26.29
N VAL A 9 -41.93 -10.19 25.81
CA VAL A 9 -42.24 -10.53 24.41
C VAL A 9 -41.70 -9.46 23.46
N GLU A 10 -41.87 -8.17 23.75
CA GLU A 10 -41.29 -7.09 22.93
C GLU A 10 -39.76 -7.17 22.89
N LEU A 11 -39.09 -7.48 24.00
CA LEU A 11 -37.64 -7.64 24.03
C LEU A 11 -37.19 -8.82 23.13
N LEU A 12 -37.92 -9.94 23.18
CA LEU A 12 -37.63 -11.12 22.37
C LEU A 12 -37.82 -10.85 20.87
N ILE A 13 -38.87 -10.11 20.51
CA ILE A 13 -39.12 -9.68 19.12
C ILE A 13 -38.00 -8.73 18.66
N VAL A 14 -37.59 -7.76 19.47
CA VAL A 14 -36.50 -6.84 19.11
C VAL A 14 -35.18 -7.59 18.91
N LEU A 15 -34.84 -8.53 19.79
CA LEU A 15 -33.64 -9.35 19.64
C LEU A 15 -33.68 -10.22 18.39
N MET A 16 -34.84 -10.82 18.08
CA MET A 16 -35.03 -11.59 16.85
C MET A 16 -34.83 -10.73 15.59
N VAL A 17 -35.43 -9.54 15.56
CA VAL A 17 -35.28 -8.60 14.44
C VAL A 17 -33.83 -8.14 14.30
N MET A 18 -33.16 -7.80 15.41
CA MET A 18 -31.74 -7.42 15.41
C MET A 18 -30.84 -8.54 14.88
N ALA A 19 -31.09 -9.80 15.26
CA ALA A 19 -30.33 -10.95 14.77
C ALA A 19 -30.48 -11.14 13.24
N ILE A 20 -31.70 -11.01 12.72
CA ILE A 20 -31.98 -11.13 11.28
C ILE A 20 -31.28 -10.01 10.51
N ILE A 21 -31.38 -8.76 10.99
CA ILE A 21 -30.75 -7.60 10.36
C ILE A 21 -29.22 -7.73 10.38
N ALA A 22 -28.64 -8.17 11.49
CA ALA A 22 -27.19 -8.37 11.60
C ALA A 22 -26.68 -9.35 10.56
N VAL A 23 -27.32 -10.53 10.42
CA VAL A 23 -26.94 -11.53 9.41
C VAL A 23 -27.05 -10.99 7.99
N ALA A 24 -28.08 -10.19 7.70
CA ALA A 24 -28.28 -9.61 6.37
C ALA A 24 -27.24 -8.54 6.00
N LEU A 25 -26.73 -7.77 6.97
CA LEU A 25 -25.82 -6.64 6.74
C LEU A 25 -24.34 -7.00 6.79
N LEU A 26 -23.96 -8.10 7.45
CA LEU A 26 -22.57 -8.57 7.50
C LEU A 26 -21.87 -8.68 6.12
N PRO A 27 -22.47 -9.29 5.07
CA PRO A 27 -21.77 -9.46 3.80
C PRO A 27 -21.47 -8.15 3.08
N THR A 28 -22.32 -7.12 3.22
CA THR A 28 -22.08 -5.82 2.58
C THR A 28 -20.99 -5.03 3.30
N ALA A 29 -20.98 -5.07 4.63
CA ALA A 29 -19.93 -4.45 5.44
C ALA A 29 -18.54 -5.03 5.15
N ILE A 30 -18.43 -6.36 5.01
CA ILE A 30 -17.17 -7.04 4.68
C ILE A 30 -16.65 -6.59 3.30
N ARG A 31 -17.51 -6.58 2.28
CA ARG A 31 -17.12 -6.15 0.91
C ARG A 31 -16.66 -4.69 0.86
N SER A 32 -17.32 -3.81 1.62
CA SER A 32 -16.92 -2.40 1.71
C SER A 32 -15.52 -2.28 2.34
N MET A 33 -15.27 -2.99 3.44
CA MET A 33 -13.97 -2.98 4.11
C MET A 33 -12.85 -3.53 3.22
N ASP A 34 -13.10 -4.62 2.49
CA ASP A 34 -12.11 -5.16 1.55
C ASP A 34 -11.80 -4.18 0.41
N SER A 35 -12.80 -3.45 -0.09
CA SER A 35 -12.60 -2.42 -1.11
C SER A 35 -11.68 -1.30 -0.61
N TYR A 36 -11.90 -0.82 0.63
CA TYR A 36 -11.03 0.18 1.25
C TYR A 36 -9.59 -0.33 1.42
N ARG A 37 -9.42 -1.57 1.87
CA ARG A 37 -8.10 -2.19 2.04
C ARG A 37 -7.36 -2.32 0.71
N VAL A 38 -8.06 -2.64 -0.39
CA VAL A 38 -7.46 -2.69 -1.73
C VAL A 38 -6.98 -1.30 -2.16
N ILE A 39 -7.81 -0.26 -2.00
CA ILE A 39 -7.45 1.12 -2.36
C ILE A 39 -6.24 1.59 -1.54
N ALA A 40 -6.26 1.38 -0.23
CA ALA A 40 -5.15 1.73 0.65
C ALA A 40 -3.86 0.98 0.25
N THR A 41 -3.96 -0.32 -0.07
CA THR A 41 -2.82 -1.11 -0.56
C THR A 41 -2.21 -0.49 -1.81
N VAL A 42 -3.04 -0.05 -2.77
CA VAL A 42 -2.56 0.58 -4.00
C VAL A 42 -1.87 1.92 -3.73
N GLU A 43 -2.43 2.77 -2.86
CA GLU A 43 -1.78 4.02 -2.46
C GLU A 43 -0.43 3.79 -1.77
N GLU A 44 -0.34 2.76 -0.92
CA GLU A 44 0.93 2.37 -0.31
C GLU A 44 1.93 1.86 -1.35
N MET A 45 1.49 1.10 -2.35
CA MET A 45 2.36 0.67 -3.46
C MET A 45 2.94 1.85 -4.22
N LYS A 46 2.16 2.91 -4.45
CA LYS A 46 2.64 4.14 -5.11
C LYS A 46 3.74 4.81 -4.28
N ALA A 47 3.52 4.96 -2.98
CA ALA A 47 4.51 5.53 -2.08
C ALA A 47 5.80 4.70 -2.04
N ILE A 48 5.69 3.38 -1.86
CA ILE A 48 6.84 2.45 -1.87
C ILE A 48 7.59 2.53 -3.20
N ALA A 49 6.87 2.60 -4.32
CA ALA A 49 7.49 2.68 -5.64
C ALA A 49 8.21 4.00 -5.87
N GLY A 50 7.71 5.10 -5.30
CA GLY A 50 8.42 6.38 -5.27
C GLY A 50 9.75 6.31 -4.51
N PHE A 51 9.80 5.59 -3.38
CA PHE A 51 11.06 5.38 -2.67
C PHE A 51 11.99 4.39 -3.39
N ALA A 52 11.45 3.34 -4.00
CA ALA A 52 12.21 2.42 -4.82
C ALA A 52 12.83 3.12 -6.05
N GLU A 53 12.15 4.13 -6.60
CA GLU A 53 12.70 4.99 -7.65
C GLU A 53 13.90 5.80 -7.16
N LEU A 54 13.86 6.34 -5.93
CA LEU A 54 15.03 7.00 -5.35
C LEU A 54 16.21 6.03 -5.21
N ALA A 55 15.94 4.80 -4.76
CA ALA A 55 16.97 3.77 -4.63
C ALA A 55 17.60 3.44 -5.98
N ARG A 56 16.77 3.27 -7.01
CA ARG A 56 17.15 2.98 -8.39
C ARG A 56 18.11 4.02 -9.00
N GLN A 57 18.05 5.27 -8.55
CA GLN A 57 18.91 6.34 -9.03
C GLN A 57 20.30 6.35 -8.36
N LEU A 58 20.50 5.57 -7.31
CA LEU A 58 21.78 5.44 -6.62
C LEU A 58 22.60 4.28 -7.20
N PRO A 59 23.94 4.34 -7.11
CA PRO A 59 24.80 3.26 -7.59
C PRO A 59 24.45 1.90 -6.98
N GLY A 60 24.14 0.91 -7.82
CA GLY A 60 23.77 -0.45 -7.41
C GLY A 60 22.31 -0.63 -7.00
N GLY A 61 21.52 0.45 -6.94
CA GLY A 61 20.11 0.38 -6.56
C GLY A 61 19.17 0.00 -7.70
N ASP A 62 19.68 -0.20 -8.92
CA ASP A 62 18.92 -0.63 -10.09
C ASP A 62 18.88 -2.16 -10.26
N GLN A 63 19.31 -2.90 -9.24
CA GLN A 63 19.47 -4.37 -9.28
C GLN A 63 18.56 -5.12 -8.31
N PHE A 64 17.67 -4.44 -7.58
CA PHE A 64 16.70 -5.13 -6.73
C PHE A 64 15.79 -6.02 -7.57
N ASN A 65 15.67 -7.28 -7.14
CA ASN A 65 14.80 -8.28 -7.76
C ASN A 65 13.99 -8.95 -6.66
N ASN A 66 12.67 -8.73 -6.66
CA ASN A 66 11.74 -9.21 -5.63
C ASN A 66 12.26 -8.97 -4.20
N SER A 67 12.93 -7.84 -3.99
CA SER A 67 13.54 -7.50 -2.72
C SER A 67 12.51 -6.91 -1.77
N THR A 68 12.69 -7.12 -0.47
CA THR A 68 11.71 -6.60 0.50
C THR A 68 11.88 -5.09 0.70
N THR A 69 10.84 -4.45 1.23
CA THR A 69 10.88 -3.02 1.58
C THR A 69 12.00 -2.69 2.57
N LYS A 70 12.29 -3.58 3.52
CA LYS A 70 13.42 -3.44 4.44
C LYS A 70 14.75 -3.38 3.70
N ALA A 71 14.99 -4.30 2.76
CA ALA A 71 16.26 -4.37 2.03
C ALA A 71 16.52 -3.07 1.24
N VAL A 72 15.48 -2.54 0.58
CA VAL A 72 15.56 -1.27 -0.15
C VAL A 72 15.75 -0.08 0.82
N ALA A 73 15.09 -0.08 1.97
CA ALA A 73 15.27 0.96 2.99
C ALA A 73 16.68 0.94 3.59
N SER A 74 17.23 -0.23 3.93
CA SER A 74 18.61 -0.36 4.41
C SER A 74 19.63 0.11 3.38
N PHE A 75 19.39 -0.14 2.09
CA PHE A 75 20.23 0.38 1.02
C PHE A 75 20.16 1.92 0.96
N LEU A 76 18.96 2.51 1.01
CA LEU A 76 18.81 3.96 1.03
C LEU A 76 19.51 4.60 2.23
N GLU A 77 19.43 3.98 3.41
CA GLU A 77 20.14 4.43 4.61
C GLU A 77 21.66 4.36 4.47
N SER A 78 22.22 3.38 3.75
CA SER A 78 23.67 3.31 3.47
C SER A 78 24.19 4.48 2.63
N TYR A 79 23.29 5.22 1.96
CA TYR A 79 23.55 6.46 1.24
C TYR A 79 23.03 7.70 1.98
N ASP A 80 22.83 7.61 3.29
CA ASP A 80 22.31 8.67 4.17
C ASP A 80 20.91 9.18 3.78
N VAL A 81 20.15 8.41 3.00
CA VAL A 81 18.75 8.71 2.66
C VAL A 81 17.84 8.16 3.76
N THR A 82 17.56 9.00 4.75
CA THR A 82 16.76 8.67 5.95
C THR A 82 15.37 9.33 5.92
N ASN A 83 14.50 8.95 6.86
CA ASN A 83 13.11 9.47 6.99
C ASN A 83 12.22 9.25 5.76
N ILE A 84 12.55 8.25 4.96
CA ILE A 84 11.67 7.70 3.93
C ILE A 84 10.56 6.90 4.61
N GLY A 85 9.36 6.84 4.04
CA GLY A 85 8.20 6.14 4.61
C GLY A 85 8.32 4.61 4.66
N MET A 86 9.54 4.08 4.73
CA MET A 86 9.90 2.67 4.81
C MET A 86 10.94 2.48 5.91
N SER A 87 10.80 1.42 6.69
CA SER A 87 11.70 1.09 7.80
C SER A 87 12.80 0.12 7.34
N SER A 88 14.05 0.36 7.75
CA SER A 88 15.17 -0.58 7.57
C SER A 88 15.22 -1.69 8.62
N THR A 89 14.37 -1.63 9.66
CA THR A 89 14.31 -2.62 10.73
C THR A 89 13.19 -3.64 10.53
N SER A 90 12.13 -3.28 9.81
CA SER A 90 10.96 -4.15 9.59
C SER A 90 10.38 -4.01 8.19
N ASP A 91 9.97 -5.13 7.60
CA ASP A 91 9.25 -5.12 6.33
C ASP A 91 7.85 -4.53 6.47
N LYS A 92 7.51 -3.61 5.56
CA LYS A 92 6.13 -3.18 5.37
C LYS A 92 5.32 -4.30 4.73
N LYS A 93 4.14 -4.56 5.29
CA LYS A 93 3.16 -5.55 4.81
C LYS A 93 1.84 -4.87 4.48
N ASN A 94 1.07 -5.46 3.57
CA ASN A 94 -0.27 -4.99 3.26
C ASN A 94 -1.29 -5.39 4.34
N HIS A 95 -2.55 -5.01 4.15
CA HIS A 95 -3.65 -5.28 5.10
C HIS A 95 -3.95 -6.77 5.35
N TRP A 96 -3.36 -7.68 4.56
CA TRP A 96 -3.47 -9.13 4.71
C TRP A 96 -2.15 -9.77 5.14
N SER A 97 -1.20 -8.97 5.64
CA SER A 97 0.14 -9.41 6.08
C SER A 97 1.03 -9.95 4.95
N GLU A 98 0.68 -9.72 3.69
CA GLU A 98 1.51 -10.07 2.54
C GLU A 98 2.59 -9.02 2.31
N SER A 99 3.73 -9.44 1.79
CA SER A 99 4.87 -8.55 1.56
C SER A 99 4.67 -7.67 0.34
N TYR A 100 5.24 -6.48 0.39
CA TYR A 100 5.58 -5.72 -0.81
C TYR A 100 6.97 -6.16 -1.30
N LEU A 101 7.02 -6.58 -2.56
CA LEU A 101 8.24 -6.97 -3.26
C LEU A 101 8.59 -5.90 -4.27
N ILE A 102 9.83 -5.43 -4.22
CA ILE A 102 10.35 -4.35 -5.03
C ILE A 102 11.30 -4.93 -6.07
N THR A 103 11.09 -4.53 -7.32
CA THR A 103 12.00 -4.82 -8.42
C THR A 103 12.37 -3.51 -9.09
N THR A 104 13.65 -3.21 -9.15
CA THR A 104 14.18 -2.02 -9.81
C THR A 104 15.02 -2.44 -11.00
N THR A 105 15.02 -1.62 -12.04
CA THR A 105 15.87 -1.80 -13.24
C THR A 105 16.44 -0.43 -13.63
N GLY A 106 17.35 -0.35 -14.58
CA GLY A 106 17.80 0.95 -15.11
C GLY A 106 16.69 1.86 -15.68
N LYS A 107 15.44 1.37 -15.83
CA LYS A 107 14.32 2.09 -16.47
C LYS A 107 13.07 2.30 -15.60
N ALA A 108 12.89 1.50 -14.55
CA ALA A 108 11.66 1.52 -13.77
C ALA A 108 11.86 0.95 -12.36
N ALA A 109 11.04 1.42 -11.43
CA ALA A 109 10.81 0.80 -10.13
C ALA A 109 9.41 0.19 -10.09
N GLN A 110 9.32 -1.08 -9.72
CA GLN A 110 8.09 -1.84 -9.65
C GLN A 110 7.87 -2.34 -8.22
N VAL A 111 6.62 -2.31 -7.80
CA VAL A 111 6.18 -2.87 -6.51
C VAL A 111 5.10 -3.89 -6.81
N THR A 112 5.27 -5.09 -6.28
CA THR A 112 4.31 -6.18 -6.41
C THR A 112 3.88 -6.65 -5.02
N THR A 113 2.60 -6.95 -4.87
CA THR A 113 2.06 -7.61 -3.66
C THR A 113 0.90 -8.52 -4.04
N THR A 114 0.52 -9.42 -3.14
CA THR A 114 -0.62 -10.32 -3.33
C THR A 114 -1.75 -9.93 -2.40
N VAL A 115 -2.97 -9.93 -2.93
CA VAL A 115 -4.20 -9.72 -2.16
C VAL A 115 -5.02 -11.01 -2.23
N PRO A 116 -5.56 -11.55 -1.12
CA PRO A 116 -6.35 -12.78 -1.11
C PRO A 116 -7.80 -12.56 -1.59
N LEU A 117 -7.96 -11.72 -2.62
CA LEU A 117 -9.23 -11.43 -3.27
C LEU A 117 -9.10 -11.77 -4.75
N LYS A 118 -10.01 -12.60 -5.24
CA LYS A 118 -10.02 -13.05 -6.64
C LYS A 118 -10.77 -12.05 -7.52
N GLY A 119 -10.22 -11.79 -8.72
CA GLY A 119 -10.90 -11.00 -9.75
C GLY A 119 -10.96 -9.50 -9.47
N ILE A 120 -10.19 -9.00 -8.51
CA ILE A 120 -10.08 -7.55 -8.28
C ILE A 120 -9.25 -6.91 -9.40
N ASN A 121 -9.64 -5.72 -9.82
CA ASN A 121 -8.91 -4.93 -10.81
C ASN A 121 -8.92 -3.44 -10.43
N PRO A 122 -8.14 -3.04 -9.40
CA PRO A 122 -8.08 -1.65 -8.98
C PRO A 122 -7.35 -0.79 -10.03
N PHE A 123 -7.68 0.50 -10.03
CA PHE A 123 -7.09 1.47 -10.96
C PHE A 123 -5.57 1.63 -10.76
N GLU A 124 -4.85 2.07 -11.81
CA GLU A 124 -3.40 2.35 -11.82
C GLU A 124 -2.43 1.18 -11.58
N VAL A 125 -2.93 -0.03 -11.36
CA VAL A 125 -2.09 -1.23 -11.21
C VAL A 125 -2.45 -2.30 -12.22
N ILE A 126 -1.47 -3.16 -12.52
CA ILE A 126 -1.73 -4.37 -13.30
C ILE A 126 -2.15 -5.45 -12.31
N ALA A 127 -3.38 -5.94 -12.45
CA ALA A 127 -3.92 -7.03 -11.66
C ALA A 127 -3.82 -8.36 -12.42
N LYS A 128 -3.25 -9.38 -11.77
CA LYS A 128 -3.20 -10.75 -12.30
C LYS A 128 -3.78 -11.71 -11.27
N SER A 129 -5.00 -12.17 -11.50
CA SER A 129 -5.63 -13.18 -10.66
C SER A 129 -5.04 -14.57 -10.91
N SER A 130 -4.68 -15.27 -9.85
CA SER A 130 -4.20 -16.66 -9.88
C SER A 130 -4.68 -17.40 -8.63
N GLY A 131 -5.26 -18.58 -8.80
CA GLY A 131 -5.84 -19.35 -7.70
C GLY A 131 -6.93 -18.57 -6.95
N THR A 132 -6.70 -18.35 -5.66
CA THR A 132 -7.61 -17.66 -4.73
C THR A 132 -7.29 -16.17 -4.53
N GLY A 133 -6.19 -15.67 -5.10
CA GLY A 133 -5.74 -14.29 -4.91
C GLY A 133 -5.49 -13.55 -6.22
N THR A 134 -5.13 -12.28 -6.07
CA THR A 134 -4.74 -11.40 -7.16
C THR A 134 -3.39 -10.76 -6.82
N SER A 135 -2.43 -10.95 -7.71
CA SER A 135 -1.17 -10.21 -7.67
C SER A 135 -1.40 -8.82 -8.27
N LEU A 136 -1.03 -7.78 -7.53
CA LEU A 136 -1.07 -6.40 -7.97
C LEU A 136 0.35 -5.94 -8.23
N THR A 137 0.58 -5.34 -9.40
CA THR A 137 1.87 -4.73 -9.75
C THR A 137 1.66 -3.26 -10.11
N TYR A 138 2.28 -2.38 -9.32
CA TYR A 138 2.42 -0.96 -9.65
C TYR A 138 3.80 -0.75 -10.27
N THR A 139 3.86 -0.01 -11.38
CA THR A 139 5.12 0.40 -11.99
C THR A 139 5.22 1.92 -11.91
N HIS A 140 6.20 2.41 -11.16
CA HIS A 140 6.57 3.80 -11.22
C HIS A 140 7.23 4.05 -12.58
N ARG A 141 6.51 4.78 -13.45
CA ARG A 141 7.03 5.21 -14.74
C ARG A 141 7.62 6.60 -14.57
N VAL A 142 8.85 6.77 -15.02
CA VAL A 142 9.50 8.08 -15.07
C VAL A 142 8.76 8.92 -16.10
N SER A 143 8.04 9.96 -15.67
CA SER A 143 7.68 11.05 -16.59
C SER A 143 8.98 11.78 -16.95
N PRO A 144 9.27 12.07 -18.23
CA PRO A 144 10.45 12.84 -18.65
C PRO A 144 10.65 14.16 -17.89
N ASP A 145 9.58 14.71 -17.31
CA ASP A 145 9.58 15.99 -16.59
C ASP A 145 10.06 15.89 -15.13
N ASN A 146 10.22 14.68 -14.57
CA ASN A 146 10.66 14.50 -13.17
C ASN A 146 12.18 14.56 -12.99
N TYR A 147 12.96 14.44 -14.06
CA TYR A 147 14.43 14.57 -14.01
C TYR A 147 14.85 15.99 -13.58
N THR A 148 14.16 17.03 -14.04
CA THR A 148 14.46 18.44 -13.72
C THR A 148 14.11 18.82 -12.28
N ARG A 149 13.11 18.18 -11.66
CA ARG A 149 12.71 18.47 -10.28
C ARG A 149 13.67 17.89 -9.25
N LEU A 150 14.18 16.67 -9.50
CA LEU A 150 15.20 16.05 -8.64
C LEU A 150 16.58 16.72 -8.80
N MET A 151 16.92 17.17 -10.02
CA MET A 151 18.14 17.97 -10.24
C MET A 151 18.07 19.37 -9.59
N HIS A 152 16.91 20.03 -9.56
CA HIS A 152 16.75 21.32 -8.86
C HIS A 152 16.94 21.19 -7.33
N VAL A 153 16.48 20.08 -6.73
CA VAL A 153 16.70 19.83 -5.29
C VAL A 153 18.17 19.54 -4.99
N ARG A 154 18.91 18.90 -5.91
CA ARG A 154 20.36 18.66 -5.77
C ARG A 154 21.20 19.93 -6.01
N GLY A 155 20.77 20.81 -6.92
CA GLY A 155 21.44 22.09 -7.18
C GLY A 155 21.39 23.06 -6.00
N ASN A 156 20.28 23.09 -5.25
CA ASN A 156 20.13 23.99 -4.10
C ASN A 156 20.90 23.58 -2.84
N LYS A 157 21.37 22.33 -2.72
CA LYS A 157 22.17 21.90 -1.57
C LYS A 157 23.65 22.27 -1.69
N HIS A 158 24.17 22.44 -2.90
CA HIS A 158 25.59 22.78 -3.12
C HIS A 158 25.90 24.28 -3.08
N ILE A 159 24.90 25.16 -3.11
CA ILE A 159 25.10 26.62 -3.09
C ILE A 159 25.12 27.19 -1.66
N LEU A 160 24.71 26.40 -0.65
CA LEU A 160 24.61 26.87 0.75
C LEU A 160 25.86 26.62 1.61
N TYR A 161 26.96 26.15 1.03
CA TYR A 161 28.25 25.99 1.73
C TYR A 161 29.40 26.57 0.91
N LEU A 162 29.26 27.85 0.56
CA LEU A 162 30.36 28.72 0.15
C LEU A 162 30.14 30.10 0.80
N GLU A 163 30.35 30.14 2.12
CA GLU A 163 30.87 31.31 2.84
C GLU A 163 32.14 30.88 3.57
#